data_AF-A0A956PEQ6-F1
#
_entry.id   AF-A0A956PEQ6-F1
#
_cell.length_a   1.000
_cell.length_b   1.000
_cell.length_c   1.000
_cell.angle_alpha   90.00
_cell.angle_beta   90.00
_cell.angle_gamma   90.00
#
_symmetry.space_group_name_H-M   'P 1'
#
loop_
_entity.id
_entity.type
_entity.pdbx_description
1 polymer ?
#
loop_
_entity_poly.entity_id
_entity_poly.type
_entity_poly.pdbx_seq_one_letter_code
_entity_poly.pdbx_strand_id
1 'polypeptide(L)'
;MTFIPFPPTLARISAETGRRLQSSDQDDAGRHRPRSALPRPYTADGVAAYRWPDGRVAPAYDMYAPQHPEGAEPGLARILYEVRHHPNDTSSYEPRILTFRSVPDLEAEGIAVDRTAAGLLRHEGRAALVIAQDETAMAELETRFPAGSELVRGVIRRVGPETEPMQHFLATNSQGGGFEVMGAALEADLFR
;
A
#
# COMPACT_ATOMS: atom_id res chain seq x y z
N MET A 1 -5.39 -4.35 -16.53
CA MET A 1 -4.41 -3.46 -15.88
C MET A 1 -3.99 -4.16 -14.61
N THR A 2 -2.72 -4.49 -14.46
CA THR A 2 -2.19 -5.18 -13.28
C THR A 2 -2.04 -4.18 -12.14
N PHE A 3 -2.39 -4.58 -10.93
CA PHE A 3 -2.22 -3.79 -9.72
C PHE A 3 -1.17 -4.45 -8.83
N ILE A 4 -0.24 -3.63 -8.33
CA ILE A 4 0.83 -4.06 -7.43
C ILE A 4 0.71 -3.34 -6.07
N PRO A 5 1.16 -3.98 -4.97
CA PRO A 5 1.16 -3.37 -3.66
C PRO A 5 1.98 -2.09 -3.61
N PHE A 6 1.58 -1.14 -2.76
CA PHE A 6 2.44 0.00 -2.44
C PHE A 6 3.70 -0.43 -1.67
N PRO A 7 4.78 0.36 -1.75
CA PRO A 7 5.94 0.23 -0.87
C PRO A 7 5.53 0.12 0.62
N PRO A 8 6.14 -0.79 1.41
CA PRO A 8 5.73 -1.08 2.79
C PRO A 8 5.60 0.16 3.69
N THR A 9 6.55 1.10 3.60
CA THR A 9 6.50 2.34 4.40
C THR A 9 5.24 3.15 4.07
N LEU A 10 4.89 3.31 2.78
CA LEU A 10 3.74 4.10 2.36
C LEU A 10 2.42 3.41 2.76
N ALA A 11 2.35 2.08 2.61
CA ALA A 11 1.21 1.29 3.04
C ALA A 11 0.98 1.39 4.56
N ARG A 12 2.06 1.38 5.35
CA ARG A 12 1.99 1.57 6.80
C ARG A 12 1.44 2.94 7.18
N ILE A 13 2.00 4.01 6.60
CA ILE A 13 1.57 5.39 6.87
C ILE A 13 0.08 5.55 6.50
N SER A 14 -0.33 5.08 5.32
CA SER A 14 -1.73 5.10 4.88
C SER A 14 -2.67 4.37 5.85
N ALA A 15 -2.27 3.20 6.33
CA ALA A 15 -3.06 2.43 7.29
C ALA A 15 -3.13 3.12 8.66
N GLU A 16 -2.07 3.78 9.11
CA GLU A 16 -2.04 4.60 10.34
C GLU A 16 -2.97 5.81 10.22
N THR A 17 -2.95 6.50 9.07
CA THR A 17 -3.89 7.57 8.74
C THR A 17 -5.33 7.08 8.84
N GLY A 18 -5.65 5.93 8.23
CA GLY A 18 -6.98 5.30 8.35
C GLY A 18 -7.40 5.03 9.80
N ARG A 19 -6.51 4.43 10.61
CA ARG A 19 -6.77 4.16 12.04
C ARG A 19 -6.99 5.43 12.85
N ARG A 20 -6.14 6.44 12.64
CA ARG A 20 -6.26 7.75 13.28
C ARG A 20 -7.59 8.41 12.92
N LEU A 21 -7.99 8.35 11.64
CA LEU A 21 -9.24 8.92 11.19
C LEU A 21 -10.46 8.19 11.78
N GLN A 22 -10.38 6.90 12.06
CA GLN A 22 -11.47 6.17 12.72
C GLN A 22 -11.55 6.45 14.23
N SER A 23 -10.43 6.71 14.89
CA SER A 23 -10.35 6.89 16.34
C SER A 23 -10.43 8.35 16.81
N SER A 24 -10.14 9.31 15.92
CA SER A 24 -10.16 10.75 16.22
C SER A 24 -11.48 11.41 15.85
N ASP A 25 -11.92 12.35 16.69
CA ASP A 25 -13.00 13.29 16.39
C ASP A 25 -12.51 14.54 15.64
N GLN A 26 -11.23 14.59 15.23
CA GLN A 26 -10.66 15.67 14.41
C GLN A 26 -10.08 15.11 13.10
N ASP A 27 -10.07 15.93 12.05
CA ASP A 27 -9.41 15.66 10.77
C ASP A 27 -7.99 16.29 10.72
N ASP A 28 -7.24 16.06 9.63
CA ASP A 28 -5.88 16.59 9.46
C ASP A 28 -5.82 18.08 9.08
N ALA A 29 -6.97 18.76 9.12
CA ALA A 29 -7.05 20.21 9.12
C ALA A 29 -7.39 20.78 10.53
N GLY A 30 -7.44 19.93 11.56
CA GLY A 30 -7.81 20.31 12.94
C GLY A 30 -9.30 20.55 13.12
N ARG A 31 -10.14 20.21 12.13
CA ARG A 31 -11.59 20.42 12.22
C ARG A 31 -12.22 19.26 12.96
N HIS A 32 -13.10 19.57 13.90
CA HIS A 32 -13.88 18.54 14.55
C HIS A 32 -14.83 17.87 13.53
N ARG A 33 -14.79 16.54 13.50
CA ARG A 33 -15.71 15.63 12.82
C ARG A 33 -16.79 15.25 13.84
N PRO A 34 -17.88 16.02 13.94
CA PRO A 34 -18.96 15.68 14.86
C PRO A 34 -19.49 14.29 14.54
N ARG A 35 -19.84 13.57 15.60
CA ARG A 35 -20.46 12.23 15.54
C ARG A 35 -21.92 12.32 15.07
N SER A 36 -22.16 12.94 13.91
CA SER A 36 -23.47 13.00 13.26
C SER A 36 -23.63 11.85 12.27
N ALA A 37 -24.86 11.39 12.07
CA ALA A 37 -25.19 10.40 11.05
C ALA A 37 -24.91 10.88 9.61
N LEU A 38 -24.81 12.19 9.40
CA LEU A 38 -24.53 12.78 8.09
C LEU A 38 -23.01 12.81 7.82
N PRO A 39 -22.57 12.36 6.64
CA PRO A 39 -21.17 12.48 6.24
C PRO A 39 -20.81 13.96 6.13
N ARG A 40 -19.60 14.29 6.59
CA ARG A 40 -19.05 15.65 6.52
C ARG A 40 -17.72 15.63 5.79
N PRO A 41 -17.36 16.72 5.07
CA PRO A 41 -16.06 16.82 4.45
C PRO A 41 -14.96 16.74 5.49
N TYR A 42 -13.86 16.07 5.15
CA TYR A 42 -12.71 15.97 6.03
C TYR A 42 -11.41 15.91 5.22
N THR A 43 -10.32 16.32 5.85
CA THR A 43 -8.98 16.24 5.28
C THR A 43 -8.21 15.08 5.90
N ALA A 44 -7.52 14.32 5.05
CA ALA A 44 -6.61 13.26 5.43
C ALA A 44 -5.23 13.54 4.83
N ASP A 45 -4.20 13.53 5.64
CA ASP A 45 -2.80 13.61 5.21
C ASP A 45 -2.10 12.28 5.45
N GLY A 46 -1.25 11.88 4.51
CA GLY A 46 -0.60 10.58 4.52
C GLY A 46 -1.49 9.45 3.99
N VAL A 47 -2.35 9.73 3.00
CA VAL A 47 -3.13 8.70 2.30
C VAL A 47 -2.33 8.17 1.12
N ALA A 48 -2.26 6.84 0.94
CA ALA A 48 -1.63 6.25 -0.23
C ALA A 48 -2.30 6.74 -1.51
N ALA A 49 -1.50 7.25 -2.44
CA ALA A 49 -1.95 7.76 -3.73
C ALA A 49 -0.91 7.45 -4.79
N TYR A 50 -1.31 7.45 -6.05
CA TYR A 50 -0.39 7.19 -7.15
C TYR A 50 -0.61 8.18 -8.29
N ARG A 51 0.47 8.44 -9.02
CA ARG A 51 0.52 9.35 -10.17
C ARG A 51 0.73 8.55 -11.45
N TRP A 52 -0.18 8.71 -12.41
CA TRP A 52 0.00 8.13 -13.75
C TRP A 52 1.08 8.89 -14.54
N PRO A 53 1.65 8.28 -15.60
CA PRO A 53 2.60 8.96 -16.48
C PRO A 53 2.08 10.25 -17.13
N ASP A 54 0.75 10.39 -17.26
CA ASP A 54 0.08 11.61 -17.76
C ASP A 54 -0.01 12.74 -16.70
N GLY A 55 0.50 12.51 -15.49
CA GLY A 55 0.51 13.46 -14.37
C GLY A 55 -0.75 13.44 -13.50
N ARG A 56 -1.79 12.68 -13.86
CA ARG A 56 -3.00 12.55 -13.05
C ARG A 56 -2.70 11.82 -11.75
N VAL A 57 -3.33 12.23 -10.65
CA VAL A 57 -3.17 11.61 -9.33
C VAL A 57 -4.52 11.08 -8.84
N ALA A 58 -4.52 9.88 -8.26
CA ALA A 58 -5.69 9.33 -7.56
C ALA A 58 -5.29 8.69 -6.23
N PRO A 59 -6.20 8.68 -5.23
CA PRO A 59 -5.99 7.86 -4.04
C PRO A 59 -6.01 6.38 -4.38
N ALA A 60 -5.29 5.58 -3.61
CA ALA A 60 -5.52 4.15 -3.54
C ALA A 60 -6.94 3.88 -3.02
N TYR A 61 -7.54 2.79 -3.51
CA TYR A 61 -8.90 2.41 -3.14
C TYR A 61 -9.02 2.03 -1.65
N ASP A 62 -8.06 1.25 -1.14
CA ASP A 62 -8.02 0.79 0.25
C ASP A 62 -6.81 1.39 0.96
N MET A 63 -7.04 2.09 2.08
CA MET A 63 -5.98 2.69 2.90
C MET A 63 -5.15 1.65 3.66
N TYR A 64 -5.70 0.46 3.94
CA TYR A 64 -5.09 -0.59 4.77
C TYR A 64 -4.28 -1.60 3.96
N ALA A 65 -4.70 -1.82 2.72
CA ALA A 65 -4.02 -2.66 1.76
C ALA A 65 -3.87 -1.95 0.39
N PRO A 66 -3.17 -0.80 0.34
CA PRO A 66 -3.14 0.01 -0.87
C PRO A 66 -2.39 -0.68 -2.01
N GLN A 67 -2.98 -0.57 -3.20
CA GLN A 67 -2.41 -1.03 -4.46
C GLN A 67 -2.45 0.10 -5.49
N HIS A 68 -1.50 0.12 -6.40
CA HIS A 68 -1.49 1.03 -7.54
C HIS A 68 -1.33 0.26 -8.85
N PRO A 69 -1.76 0.84 -9.98
CA PRO A 69 -1.49 0.25 -11.26
C PRO A 69 0.01 0.16 -11.55
N GLU A 70 0.42 -0.90 -12.22
CA GLU A 70 1.78 -1.05 -12.73
C GLU A 70 2.15 0.14 -13.64
N GLY A 71 3.37 0.66 -13.48
CA GLY A 71 3.86 1.84 -14.19
C GLY A 71 3.36 3.19 -13.64
N ALA A 72 2.44 3.20 -12.68
CA ALA A 72 2.12 4.40 -11.91
C ALA A 72 3.14 4.60 -10.78
N GLU A 73 3.42 5.85 -10.45
CA GLU A 73 4.36 6.23 -9.39
C GLU A 73 3.63 6.30 -8.04
N PRO A 74 4.00 5.48 -7.04
CA PRO A 74 3.38 5.52 -5.72
C PRO A 74 3.89 6.70 -4.88
N GLY A 75 3.04 7.19 -3.98
CA GLY A 75 3.35 8.28 -3.05
C GLY A 75 2.31 8.43 -1.95
N LEU A 76 2.38 9.56 -1.24
CA LEU A 76 1.40 9.95 -0.24
C LEU A 76 0.74 11.27 -0.64
N ALA A 77 -0.57 11.34 -0.48
CA ALA A 77 -1.35 12.53 -0.75
C ALA A 77 -1.97 13.10 0.51
N ARG A 78 -2.16 14.42 0.47
CA ARG A 78 -3.14 15.12 1.29
C ARG A 78 -4.42 15.26 0.49
N ILE A 79 -5.53 14.77 1.03
CA ILE A 79 -6.80 14.67 0.31
C ILE A 79 -7.88 15.36 1.11
N LEU A 80 -8.69 16.18 0.42
CA LEU A 80 -9.99 16.62 0.92
C LEU A 80 -11.06 15.67 0.39
N TYR A 81 -11.72 14.95 1.29
CA TYR A 81 -12.89 14.15 0.95
C TYR A 81 -14.12 15.05 1.04
N GLU A 82 -14.65 15.48 -0.11
CA GLU A 82 -15.87 16.29 -0.19
C GLU A 82 -17.10 15.39 -0.19
N VAL A 83 -18.19 15.86 0.42
CA VAL A 83 -19.44 15.09 0.44
C VAL A 83 -20.24 15.41 -0.80
N ARG A 84 -20.55 14.38 -1.58
CA ARG A 84 -21.44 14.47 -2.72
C ARG A 84 -22.74 13.75 -2.41
N HIS A 85 -23.83 14.50 -2.43
CA HIS A 85 -25.18 13.95 -2.31
C HIS A 85 -25.68 13.52 -3.69
N HIS A 86 -26.24 12.32 -3.76
CA HIS A 86 -26.78 11.73 -4.97
C HIS A 86 -28.32 11.85 -5.00
N PRO A 87 -28.95 11.87 -6.20
CA PRO A 87 -30.40 11.98 -6.33
C PRO A 87 -31.21 10.86 -5.66
N ASN A 88 -30.58 9.72 -5.36
CA ASN A 88 -31.18 8.56 -4.68
C ASN A 88 -31.09 8.65 -3.15
N ASP A 89 -30.87 9.85 -2.59
CA ASP A 89 -30.73 10.12 -1.16
C ASP A 89 -29.56 9.37 -0.49
N THR A 90 -28.55 9.00 -1.29
CA THR A 90 -27.28 8.48 -0.78
C THR A 90 -26.20 9.55 -0.83
N SER A 91 -25.14 9.38 -0.03
CA SER A 91 -24.01 10.29 -0.02
C SER A 91 -22.73 9.49 -0.22
N SER A 92 -21.81 10.02 -1.03
CA SER A 92 -20.45 9.46 -1.17
C SER A 92 -19.41 10.54 -0.89
N TYR A 93 -18.18 10.09 -0.69
CA TYR A 93 -17.03 10.97 -0.66
C TYR A 93 -16.41 11.10 -2.06
N GLU A 94 -16.21 12.33 -2.51
CA GLU A 94 -15.45 12.65 -3.72
C GLU A 94 -14.07 13.15 -3.30
N PRO A 95 -12.99 12.42 -3.63
CA PRO A 95 -11.64 12.78 -3.21
C PRO A 95 -11.08 13.90 -4.09
N ARG A 96 -10.67 15.00 -3.47
CA ARG A 96 -9.90 16.07 -4.10
C ARG A 96 -8.46 16.04 -3.58
N ILE A 97 -7.52 15.76 -4.48
CA ILE A 97 -6.09 15.79 -4.17
C ILE A 97 -5.66 17.25 -3.92
N LEU A 98 -5.13 17.53 -2.74
CA LEU A 98 -4.57 18.84 -2.39
C LEU A 98 -3.08 18.89 -2.69
N THR A 99 -2.34 17.87 -2.26
CA THR A 99 -0.92 17.70 -2.53
C THR A 99 -0.60 16.22 -2.74
N PHE A 100 0.46 15.95 -3.50
CA PHE A 100 1.02 14.62 -3.71
C PHE A 100 2.53 14.70 -3.50
N ARG A 101 3.05 13.76 -2.70
CA ARG A 101 4.48 13.58 -2.43
C ARG A 101 4.90 12.22 -2.97
N SER A 102 5.79 12.24 -3.95
CA SER A 102 6.42 11.04 -4.47
C SER A 102 7.41 10.45 -3.47
N VAL A 103 7.94 9.25 -3.75
CA VAL A 103 8.99 8.66 -2.92
C VAL A 103 10.22 9.58 -2.81
N PRO A 104 10.77 10.16 -3.89
CA PRO A 104 11.86 11.14 -3.79
C PRO A 104 11.53 12.36 -2.92
N ASP A 105 10.30 12.89 -3.01
CA ASP A 105 9.88 14.03 -2.18
C ASP A 105 9.88 13.66 -0.69
N LEU A 106 9.36 12.47 -0.35
CA LEU A 106 9.32 11.97 1.02
C LEU A 106 10.73 11.74 1.59
N GLU A 107 11.66 11.23 0.77
CA GLU A 107 13.05 11.05 1.19
C GLU A 107 13.78 12.39 1.38
N ALA A 108 13.50 13.38 0.54
CA ALA A 108 14.00 14.74 0.72
C ALA A 108 13.46 15.39 2.02
N GLU A 109 12.26 15.01 2.45
CA GLU A 109 11.68 15.38 3.75
C GLU A 109 12.23 14.55 4.93
N GLY A 110 13.14 13.60 4.69
CA GLY A 110 13.77 12.77 5.71
C GLY A 110 13.00 11.49 6.08
N ILE A 111 11.97 11.12 5.30
CA ILE A 111 11.24 9.87 5.50
C ILE A 111 11.93 8.76 4.71
N ALA A 112 12.54 7.81 5.41
CA ALA A 112 13.11 6.62 4.78
C ALA A 112 12.00 5.69 4.26
N VAL A 113 11.94 5.50 2.95
CA VAL A 113 10.93 4.65 2.29
C VAL A 113 11.51 3.26 2.02
N ASP A 114 11.00 2.27 2.74
CA ASP A 114 11.17 0.86 2.40
C ASP A 114 10.41 0.58 1.10
N ARG A 115 11.16 0.18 0.07
CA ARG A 115 10.66 -0.16 -1.27
C ARG A 115 10.56 -1.67 -1.50
N THR A 116 10.87 -2.48 -0.48
CA THR A 116 10.92 -3.93 -0.59
C THR A 116 9.66 -4.47 -1.25
N ALA A 117 9.85 -5.16 -2.36
CA ALA A 117 8.81 -5.87 -3.07
C ALA A 117 8.79 -7.32 -2.62
N ALA A 118 7.61 -7.89 -2.41
CA ALA A 118 7.52 -9.30 -2.07
C ALA A 118 6.21 -9.92 -2.57
N GLY A 119 6.18 -11.24 -2.68
CA GLY A 119 5.00 -11.99 -3.08
C GLY A 119 5.13 -13.48 -2.79
N LEU A 120 4.02 -14.21 -2.96
CA LEU A 120 4.01 -15.67 -2.84
C LEU A 120 4.04 -16.30 -4.23
N LEU A 121 5.15 -16.95 -4.57
CA LEU A 121 5.28 -17.73 -5.80
C LEU A 121 4.65 -19.10 -5.60
N ARG A 122 3.65 -19.42 -6.41
CA ARG A 122 2.99 -20.71 -6.47
C ARG A 122 3.47 -21.49 -7.69
N HIS A 123 3.91 -22.72 -7.48
CA HIS A 123 4.34 -23.62 -8.56
C HIS A 123 4.11 -25.08 -8.16
N GLU A 124 3.41 -25.85 -8.98
CA GLU A 124 3.17 -27.30 -8.77
C GLU A 124 2.65 -27.66 -7.35
N GLY A 125 1.71 -26.86 -6.84
CA GLY A 125 1.13 -27.07 -5.50
C GLY A 125 2.03 -26.66 -4.32
N ARG A 126 3.20 -26.08 -4.59
CA ARG A 126 4.09 -25.48 -3.58
C ARG A 126 3.95 -23.96 -3.59
N ALA A 127 4.26 -23.34 -2.45
CA ALA A 127 4.33 -21.89 -2.31
C ALA A 127 5.65 -21.48 -1.67
N ALA A 128 6.30 -20.44 -2.21
CA ALA A 128 7.51 -19.84 -1.68
C ALA A 128 7.35 -18.32 -1.53
N LEU A 129 7.92 -17.74 -0.48
CA LEU A 129 8.03 -16.29 -0.36
C LEU A 129 9.18 -15.80 -1.24
N VAL A 130 8.90 -14.86 -2.13
CA VAL A 130 9.91 -14.19 -2.95
C VAL A 130 9.99 -12.74 -2.51
N ILE A 131 11.21 -12.25 -2.33
CA ILE A 131 11.52 -10.89 -1.87
C ILE A 131 12.53 -10.30 -2.83
N ALA A 132 12.34 -9.04 -3.19
CA ALA A 132 13.26 -8.24 -3.97
C ALA A 132 13.42 -6.86 -3.33
N GLN A 133 14.49 -6.15 -3.71
CA GLN A 133 14.77 -4.81 -3.22
C GLN A 133 13.65 -3.82 -3.55
N ASP A 134 13.06 -3.96 -4.74
CA ASP A 134 11.96 -3.14 -5.24
C ASP A 134 11.18 -3.86 -6.34
N GLU A 135 10.13 -3.20 -6.86
CA GLU A 135 9.27 -3.74 -7.91
C GLU A 135 10.01 -3.97 -9.23
N THR A 136 11.06 -3.20 -9.53
CA THR A 136 11.89 -3.42 -10.72
C THR A 136 12.69 -4.71 -10.60
N ALA A 137 13.35 -4.92 -9.47
CA ALA A 137 14.07 -6.16 -9.18
C ALA A 137 13.13 -7.37 -9.11
N MET A 138 11.91 -7.20 -8.61
CA MET A 138 10.89 -8.26 -8.65
C MET A 138 10.51 -8.63 -10.08
N ALA A 139 10.23 -7.65 -10.94
CA ALA A 139 9.92 -7.89 -12.35
C ALA A 139 11.06 -8.65 -13.06
N GLU A 140 12.32 -8.35 -12.72
CA GLU A 140 13.47 -9.11 -13.23
C GLU A 140 13.51 -10.56 -12.72
N LEU A 141 13.15 -10.81 -11.45
CA LEU A 141 13.04 -12.18 -10.92
C LEU A 141 11.92 -12.96 -11.61
N GLU A 142 10.78 -12.32 -11.89
CA GLU A 142 9.64 -12.94 -12.57
C GLU A 142 10.02 -13.55 -13.92
N THR A 143 10.97 -12.94 -14.64
CA THR A 143 11.46 -13.49 -15.93
C THR A 143 12.16 -14.85 -15.80
N ARG A 144 12.55 -15.23 -14.58
CA ARG A 144 13.31 -16.46 -14.28
C ARG A 144 12.46 -17.54 -13.62
N PHE A 145 11.18 -17.26 -13.35
CA PHE A 145 10.32 -18.25 -12.70
C PHE A 145 10.02 -19.43 -13.63
N PRO A 146 9.87 -20.65 -13.09
CA PRO A 146 9.46 -21.81 -13.87
C PRO A 146 8.15 -21.55 -14.62
N ALA A 147 8.02 -22.11 -15.82
CA ALA A 147 6.79 -22.00 -16.60
C ALA A 147 5.59 -22.54 -15.82
N GLY A 148 4.45 -21.83 -15.86
CA GLY A 148 3.26 -22.19 -15.08
C GLY A 148 3.30 -21.77 -13.62
N SER A 149 4.29 -20.98 -13.20
CA SER A 149 4.28 -20.33 -11.88
C SER A 149 3.32 -19.14 -11.84
N GLU A 150 2.76 -18.87 -10.67
CA GLU A 150 1.90 -17.71 -10.39
C GLU A 150 2.48 -16.93 -9.20
N LEU A 151 2.74 -15.62 -9.37
CA LEU A 151 3.15 -14.76 -8.27
C LEU A 151 1.94 -13.99 -7.72
N VAL A 152 1.58 -14.28 -6.47
CA VAL A 152 0.50 -13.58 -5.76
C VAL A 152 1.08 -12.37 -5.03
N ARG A 153 0.63 -11.17 -5.43
CA ARG A 153 1.10 -9.88 -4.91
C ARG A 153 0.14 -9.36 -3.83
N GLY A 154 0.55 -9.46 -2.56
CA GLY A 154 -0.21 -8.96 -1.39
C GLY A 154 0.58 -7.90 -0.63
N VAL A 155 -0.06 -7.23 0.34
CA VAL A 155 0.67 -6.31 1.22
C VAL A 155 1.52 -7.13 2.18
N ILE A 156 2.84 -6.99 2.04
CA ILE A 156 3.81 -7.66 2.88
C ILE A 156 4.41 -6.62 3.81
N ARG A 157 4.32 -6.90 5.11
CA ARG A 157 4.87 -6.05 6.16
C ARG A 157 6.09 -6.74 6.73
N ARG A 158 7.21 -5.99 6.82
CA ARG A 158 8.32 -6.41 7.66
C ARG A 158 7.85 -6.41 9.11
N VAL A 159 8.15 -7.48 9.84
CA VAL A 159 7.84 -7.60 11.27
C VAL A 159 9.14 -7.86 12.01
N GLY A 160 9.34 -7.21 13.16
CA GLY A 160 10.53 -7.38 13.99
C GLY A 160 11.25 -6.06 14.32
N PRO A 161 12.24 -6.09 15.22
CA PRO A 161 12.97 -4.91 15.65
C PRO A 161 13.77 -4.29 14.48
N GLU A 162 13.73 -2.96 14.35
CA GLU A 162 14.48 -2.20 13.33
C GLU A 162 16.01 -2.34 13.50
N THR A 163 16.47 -2.76 14.68
CA THR A 163 17.88 -2.84 15.09
C THR A 163 18.56 -4.19 14.80
N GLU A 164 17.83 -5.19 14.31
CA GLU A 164 18.37 -6.52 14.06
C GLU A 164 18.42 -6.86 12.55
N PRO A 165 19.35 -7.72 12.12
CA PRO A 165 19.36 -8.26 10.75
C PRO A 165 17.98 -8.81 10.40
N MET A 166 17.53 -8.52 9.18
CA MET A 166 16.17 -8.72 8.71
C MET A 166 15.74 -10.20 8.78
N GLN A 167 14.89 -10.57 9.76
CA GLN A 167 14.56 -11.97 10.06
C GLN A 167 13.10 -12.38 9.79
N HIS A 168 12.13 -11.46 9.66
CA HIS A 168 10.71 -11.85 9.52
C HIS A 168 9.90 -10.94 8.56
N PHE A 169 9.08 -11.60 7.72
CA PHE A 169 8.08 -10.97 6.86
C PHE A 169 6.70 -11.54 7.16
N LEU A 170 5.69 -10.68 7.25
CA LEU A 170 4.29 -11.08 7.38
C LEU A 170 3.56 -10.78 6.06
N ALA A 171 3.07 -11.82 5.40
CA ALA A 171 2.20 -11.69 4.24
C ALA A 171 0.73 -11.76 4.69
N THR A 172 0.01 -10.64 4.63
CA THR A 172 -1.43 -10.63 4.92
C THR A 172 -2.21 -10.68 3.60
N ASN A 173 -3.12 -11.65 3.44
CA ASN A 173 -4.10 -11.60 2.37
C ASN A 173 -5.30 -10.72 2.78
N SER A 174 -6.04 -10.22 1.79
CA SER A 174 -7.20 -9.33 1.96
C SER A 174 -8.44 -10.01 2.57
N GLN A 175 -8.38 -11.30 2.91
CA GLN A 175 -9.53 -12.09 3.38
C GLN A 175 -9.52 -12.39 4.89
N GLY A 176 -8.65 -11.75 5.68
CA GLY A 176 -8.60 -11.95 7.14
C GLY A 176 -8.03 -13.31 7.57
N GLY A 177 -7.57 -14.14 6.63
CA GLY A 177 -6.77 -15.32 6.88
C GLY A 177 -5.29 -14.97 6.77
N GLY A 178 -4.70 -14.43 7.82
CA GLY A 178 -3.25 -14.19 7.86
C GLY A 178 -2.49 -15.51 7.82
N PHE A 179 -1.52 -15.64 6.93
CA PHE A 179 -0.50 -16.69 7.03
C PHE A 179 0.77 -16.02 7.55
N GLU A 180 1.20 -16.41 8.74
CA GLU A 180 2.52 -16.05 9.24
C GLU A 180 3.54 -16.89 8.46
N VAL A 181 4.27 -16.24 7.56
CA VAL A 181 5.37 -16.89 6.84
C VAL A 181 6.65 -16.57 7.59
N MET A 182 6.99 -17.39 8.57
CA MET A 182 8.34 -17.38 9.15
C MET A 182 9.31 -17.95 8.11
N GLY A 183 10.10 -17.09 7.47
CA GLY A 183 11.10 -17.53 6.51
C GLY A 183 12.23 -16.52 6.36
N ALA A 184 13.46 -17.00 6.57
CA ALA A 184 14.68 -16.29 6.18
C ALA A 184 14.69 -16.07 4.65
N ALA A 185 15.43 -15.06 4.19
CA ALA A 185 15.64 -14.79 2.77
C ALA A 185 16.09 -16.08 2.06
N LEU A 186 15.25 -16.60 1.17
CA LEU A 186 15.58 -17.76 0.36
C LEU A 186 16.29 -17.25 -0.90
N GLU A 187 17.59 -17.52 -0.99
CA GLU A 187 18.37 -17.31 -2.21
C GLU A 187 17.80 -18.15 -3.36
N ALA A 188 17.90 -17.62 -4.58
CA ALA A 188 17.19 -18.01 -5.79
C ALA A 188 17.45 -19.44 -6.34
N ASP A 189 18.03 -20.35 -5.56
CA ASP A 189 18.47 -21.67 -6.03
C ASP A 189 17.49 -22.83 -5.71
N LEU A 190 16.29 -22.56 -5.20
CA LEU A 190 15.33 -23.61 -4.81
C LEU A 190 14.57 -24.30 -5.96
N PHE A 191 14.69 -23.80 -7.19
CA PHE A 191 13.94 -24.32 -8.35
C PHE A 191 14.83 -24.79 -9.51
N ARG A 192 16.10 -25.11 -9.22
CA ARG A 192 16.97 -25.85 -10.15
C ARG A 192 16.78 -27.36 -10.05
#